data_AF-A0A1Y2A1F3-F1
#
_entry.id   AF-A0A1Y2A1F3-F1
#
_cell.length_a   1.000
_cell.length_b   1.000
_cell.length_c   1.000
_cell.angle_alpha   90.00
_cell.angle_beta   90.00
_cell.angle_gamma   90.00
#
_symmetry.space_group_name_H-M   'P 1'
#
loop_
_entity.id
_entity.type
_entity.pdbx_description
1 polymer ?
#
loop_
_entity_poly.entity_id
_entity_poly.type
_entity_poly.pdbx_seq_one_letter_code
_entity_poly.pdbx_strand_id
1 'polypeptide(L)'
;MERKYDFLVIGGGVAGLVFALNCSKVGTVAVLTKSILTEGATNYAQGGIAAVLSDNDSFEAHIKDTMTAGCFINDEEAVRLCVTEGPGYIKELISFGANFTHKKENDDLDLTREGGHSTYRVAHAADATGAEVQRTLLATCKNEKNITFFSNSMAVDLITERKIGHSSSNRCIGAYVLRENGEIDTFLANVVTLATGGAGKTYLYTSNPDVATGDGVAMAYRAGAEIANMEFYQFHPTCLYHPKAKSFLISEALRGEGGQLKLKNGQTFMETIDAEMKRTGDPCVFLDMTHLPAETILERFPTIYHKCLEFNIDMTKEPIPVVPAAHYMCGGVVVDTHGQTTIPHLLAIGECSYTGLHGANRLASNSLLEGLVYGHRASDLAKELVKEPPTSLPAPSWDPGMAVTNDEIVLVYHNWEEIRRFMWNYVGIVRTNKRLQRAKRRLELLRSEIQEYYWQYKVTPDILELRNIADVAYLIVESALRRKESRGLHYTLDYPNKDDENFFGPTKVSKAILENRL
;
A
#
# COMPACT_ATOMS: atom_id res chain seq x y z
N MET A 1 -11.45 -2.88 -27.32
CA MET A 1 -11.06 -4.19 -27.90
C MET A 1 -11.20 -5.28 -26.82
N GLU A 2 -11.49 -6.53 -27.18
CA GLU A 2 -11.45 -7.68 -26.26
C GLU A 2 -10.05 -8.34 -26.28
N ARG A 3 -9.52 -8.67 -25.11
CA ARG A 3 -8.23 -9.37 -24.93
C ARG A 3 -8.39 -10.50 -23.92
N LYS A 4 -7.82 -11.67 -24.20
CA LYS A 4 -7.93 -12.87 -23.35
C LYS A 4 -6.56 -13.32 -22.87
N TYR A 5 -6.49 -13.66 -21.60
CA TYR A 5 -5.32 -14.22 -20.93
C TYR A 5 -5.77 -15.31 -19.97
N ASP A 6 -4.85 -16.17 -19.56
CA ASP A 6 -5.12 -17.12 -18.47
C ASP A 6 -5.15 -16.38 -17.13
N PHE A 7 -4.21 -15.44 -16.97
CA PHE A 7 -4.02 -14.64 -15.76
C PHE A 7 -3.97 -13.14 -16.08
N LEU A 8 -4.69 -12.34 -15.30
CA LEU A 8 -4.63 -10.88 -15.32
C LEU A 8 -4.10 -10.35 -13.99
N VAL A 9 -2.95 -9.68 -14.01
CA VAL A 9 -2.35 -9.06 -12.83
C VAL A 9 -2.48 -7.54 -12.94
N ILE A 10 -3.13 -6.93 -11.96
CA ILE A 10 -3.31 -5.47 -11.88
C ILE A 10 -2.32 -4.92 -10.85
N GLY A 11 -1.15 -4.49 -11.32
CA GLY A 11 -0.07 -3.97 -10.50
C GLY A 11 1.26 -4.68 -10.73
N GLY A 12 2.33 -3.91 -10.92
CA GLY A 12 3.68 -4.40 -11.26
C GLY A 12 4.72 -4.23 -10.15
N GLY A 13 4.29 -4.21 -8.88
CA GLY A 13 5.21 -4.24 -7.73
C GLY A 13 5.70 -5.66 -7.42
N VAL A 14 6.45 -5.83 -6.33
CA VAL A 14 7.04 -7.13 -5.91
C VAL A 14 6.03 -8.28 -5.95
N ALA A 15 4.84 -8.11 -5.36
CA ALA A 15 3.83 -9.17 -5.29
C ALA A 15 3.30 -9.58 -6.67
N GLY A 16 2.98 -8.59 -7.52
CA GLY A 16 2.45 -8.84 -8.86
C GLY A 16 3.49 -9.47 -9.79
N LEU A 17 4.75 -9.08 -9.69
CA LEU A 17 5.84 -9.64 -10.50
C LEU A 17 6.18 -11.08 -10.10
N VAL A 18 6.23 -11.37 -8.80
CA VAL A 18 6.41 -12.74 -8.30
C VAL A 18 5.28 -13.65 -8.77
N PHE A 19 4.03 -13.19 -8.65
CA PHE A 19 2.87 -13.93 -9.14
C PHE A 19 2.98 -14.18 -10.66
N ALA A 20 3.27 -13.13 -11.44
CA ALA A 20 3.36 -13.22 -12.89
C ALA A 20 4.46 -14.20 -13.35
N LEU A 21 5.64 -14.14 -12.73
CA LEU A 21 6.76 -15.03 -13.01
C LEU A 21 6.44 -16.50 -12.73
N ASN A 22 5.64 -16.78 -11.71
CA ASN A 22 5.28 -18.15 -11.37
C ASN A 22 4.12 -18.69 -12.23
N CYS A 23 3.14 -17.85 -12.56
CA CYS A 23 2.01 -18.23 -13.42
C CYS A 23 2.39 -18.35 -14.90
N SER A 24 3.43 -17.63 -15.36
CA SER A 24 3.93 -17.70 -16.75
C SER A 24 4.39 -19.11 -17.15
N LYS A 25 4.70 -19.96 -16.17
CA LYS A 25 5.11 -21.36 -16.37
C LYS A 25 3.97 -22.27 -16.87
N VAL A 26 2.71 -21.88 -16.67
CA VAL A 26 1.54 -22.69 -17.02
C VAL A 26 0.53 -22.01 -17.95
N GLY A 27 0.66 -20.70 -18.18
CA GLY A 27 -0.27 -19.95 -19.02
C GLY A 27 0.18 -18.53 -19.34
N THR A 28 -0.64 -17.84 -20.11
CA THR A 28 -0.44 -16.45 -20.54
C THR A 28 -0.81 -15.46 -19.45
N VAL A 29 0.05 -14.47 -19.21
CA VAL A 29 -0.12 -13.48 -18.14
C VAL A 29 -0.11 -12.07 -18.73
N ALA A 30 -1.15 -11.30 -18.46
CA ALA A 30 -1.15 -9.85 -18.68
C ALA A 30 -0.83 -9.13 -17.38
N VAL A 31 0.18 -8.26 -17.38
CA VAL A 31 0.53 -7.41 -16.23
C VAL A 31 0.22 -5.96 -16.59
N LEU A 32 -0.75 -5.37 -15.89
CA LEU A 32 -1.15 -3.97 -16.05
C LEU A 32 -0.41 -3.09 -15.05
N THR A 33 0.13 -1.96 -15.50
CA THR A 33 0.59 -0.88 -14.63
C THR A 33 -0.02 0.43 -15.11
N LYS A 34 -0.61 1.20 -14.19
CA LYS A 34 -1.22 2.49 -14.56
C LYS A 34 -0.22 3.59 -14.91
N SER A 35 1.05 3.37 -14.58
CA SER A 35 2.20 4.22 -14.95
C SER A 35 3.30 3.36 -15.59
N ILE A 36 4.51 3.88 -15.71
CA ILE A 36 5.70 3.11 -16.12
C ILE A 36 5.96 1.95 -15.15
N LEU A 37 6.65 0.91 -15.63
CA LEU A 37 6.83 -0.36 -14.91
C LEU A 37 7.58 -0.25 -13.57
N THR A 38 8.40 0.77 -13.39
CA THR A 38 9.18 1.01 -12.17
C THR A 38 8.46 1.90 -11.17
N GLU A 39 7.34 2.52 -11.55
CA GLU A 39 6.63 3.47 -10.70
C GLU A 39 5.69 2.73 -9.74
N GLY A 40 6.10 2.64 -8.47
CA GLY A 40 5.34 1.99 -7.40
C GLY A 40 6.13 1.98 -6.09
N ALA A 41 5.44 1.74 -4.97
CA ALA A 41 6.06 1.82 -3.64
C ALA A 41 7.24 0.85 -3.46
N THR A 42 7.21 -0.31 -4.13
CA THR A 42 8.32 -1.28 -4.13
C THR A 42 9.65 -0.62 -4.50
N ASN A 43 9.70 0.18 -5.58
CA ASN A 43 10.95 0.78 -6.05
C ASN A 43 11.56 1.79 -5.05
N TYR A 44 10.73 2.37 -4.19
CA TYR A 44 11.14 3.40 -3.22
C TYR A 44 11.38 2.85 -1.81
N ALA A 45 11.24 1.54 -1.60
CA ALA A 45 11.52 0.94 -0.30
C ALA A 45 13.03 1.01 0.02
N GLN A 46 13.36 1.59 1.17
CA GLN A 46 14.76 1.84 1.57
C GLN A 46 15.30 0.70 2.44
N GLY A 47 14.67 0.51 3.61
CA GLY A 47 15.15 -0.32 4.72
C GLY A 47 15.59 -1.73 4.30
N GLY A 48 14.64 -2.64 4.12
CA GLY A 48 14.96 -3.97 3.62
C GLY A 48 13.81 -4.96 3.71
N ILE A 49 14.15 -6.25 3.72
CA ILE A 49 13.22 -7.36 3.88
C ILE A 49 13.60 -8.13 5.13
N ALA A 50 12.68 -8.24 6.10
CA ALA A 50 12.91 -9.04 7.30
C ALA A 50 12.79 -10.53 6.98
N ALA A 51 13.82 -11.31 7.33
CA ALA A 51 13.82 -12.76 7.25
C ALA A 51 14.84 -13.36 8.23
N VAL A 52 14.53 -14.54 8.79
CA VAL A 52 15.44 -15.28 9.65
C VAL A 52 16.53 -15.95 8.79
N LEU A 53 17.66 -15.27 8.66
CA LEU A 53 18.78 -15.65 7.76
C LEU A 53 20.06 -16.05 8.51
N SER A 54 20.05 -15.98 9.84
CA SER A 54 21.21 -16.21 10.71
C SER A 54 20.89 -17.31 11.72
N ASP A 55 21.88 -18.14 12.04
CA ASP A 55 21.78 -19.18 13.07
C ASP A 55 21.58 -18.62 14.48
N ASN A 56 21.88 -17.34 14.68
CA ASN A 56 21.65 -16.63 15.96
C ASN A 56 20.24 -16.03 16.07
N ASP A 57 19.37 -16.29 15.10
CA ASP A 57 17.99 -15.84 15.06
C ASP A 57 17.02 -17.04 15.03
N SER A 58 15.73 -16.81 15.27
CA SER A 58 14.69 -17.84 15.23
C SER A 58 13.37 -17.32 14.69
N PHE A 59 12.61 -18.21 14.05
CA PHE A 59 11.26 -17.91 13.60
C PHE A 59 10.35 -17.45 14.74
N GLU A 60 10.43 -18.09 15.91
CA GLU A 60 9.62 -17.71 17.07
C GLU A 60 9.91 -16.29 17.57
N ALA A 61 11.17 -15.84 17.49
CA ALA A 61 11.50 -14.44 17.79
C ALA A 61 10.86 -13.46 16.80
N HIS A 62 10.91 -13.75 15.49
CA HIS A 62 10.29 -12.90 14.46
C HIS A 62 8.75 -12.90 14.57
N ILE A 63 8.14 -14.05 14.84
CA ILE A 63 6.70 -14.18 15.07
C ILE A 63 6.31 -13.33 16.27
N LYS A 64 7.04 -13.45 17.40
CA LYS A 64 6.78 -12.65 18.60
C LYS A 64 6.90 -11.14 18.35
N ASP A 65 7.94 -10.70 17.64
CA ASP A 65 8.12 -9.29 17.28
C ASP A 65 6.93 -8.80 16.43
N THR A 66 6.48 -9.62 15.45
CA THR A 66 5.37 -9.28 14.55
C THR A 66 4.02 -9.23 15.27
N MET A 67 3.73 -10.21 16.13
CA MET A 67 2.52 -10.25 16.97
C MET A 67 2.48 -9.06 17.95
N THR A 68 3.63 -8.73 18.55
CA THR A 68 3.74 -7.59 19.47
C THR A 68 3.53 -6.27 18.74
N ALA A 69 4.19 -6.08 17.59
CA ALA A 69 4.02 -4.89 16.77
C ALA A 69 2.57 -4.70 16.33
N GLY A 70 1.90 -5.76 15.86
CA GLY A 70 0.50 -5.73 15.44
C GLY A 70 -0.52 -5.69 16.59
N CYS A 71 -0.07 -5.51 17.84
CA CYS A 71 -0.91 -5.43 19.03
C CYS A 71 -1.78 -6.68 19.26
N PHE A 72 -1.27 -7.85 18.87
CA PHE A 72 -1.86 -9.18 19.05
C PHE A 72 -3.23 -9.40 18.40
N ILE A 73 -3.66 -8.50 17.51
CA ILE A 73 -4.83 -8.72 16.64
C ILE A 73 -4.43 -9.18 15.24
N ASN A 74 -3.17 -9.61 15.09
CA ASN A 74 -2.69 -10.28 13.89
C ASN A 74 -3.39 -11.63 13.75
N ASP A 75 -3.41 -12.16 12.53
CA ASP A 75 -3.66 -13.57 12.29
C ASP A 75 -2.34 -14.34 12.47
N GLU A 76 -2.28 -15.22 13.49
CA GLU A 76 -1.05 -15.96 13.80
C GLU A 76 -0.63 -16.91 12.66
N GLU A 77 -1.59 -17.49 11.93
CA GLU A 77 -1.28 -18.37 10.80
C GLU A 77 -0.59 -17.57 9.68
N ALA A 78 -1.13 -16.41 9.34
CA ALA A 78 -0.52 -15.51 8.35
C ALA A 78 0.88 -15.03 8.77
N VAL A 79 1.06 -14.73 10.07
CA VAL A 79 2.37 -14.34 10.62
C VAL A 79 3.38 -15.47 10.50
N ARG A 80 3.02 -16.67 10.95
CA ARG A 80 3.90 -17.85 10.93
C ARG A 80 4.28 -18.22 9.51
N LEU A 81 3.32 -18.20 8.60
CA LEU A 81 3.50 -18.47 7.18
C LEU A 81 4.52 -17.51 6.57
N CYS A 82 4.32 -16.19 6.72
CA CYS A 82 5.24 -15.19 6.19
C CYS A 82 6.66 -15.32 6.75
N VAL A 83 6.76 -15.49 8.07
CA VAL A 83 8.06 -15.58 8.75
C VAL A 83 8.84 -16.82 8.34
N THR A 84 8.17 -17.97 8.19
CA THR A 84 8.84 -19.25 7.93
C THR A 84 9.20 -19.44 6.46
N GLU A 85 8.40 -18.92 5.52
CA GLU A 85 8.67 -19.04 4.08
C GLU A 85 9.64 -17.95 3.56
N GLY A 86 9.67 -16.78 4.22
CA GLY A 86 10.48 -15.63 3.84
C GLY A 86 11.94 -15.90 3.47
N PRO A 87 12.72 -16.65 4.28
CA PRO A 87 14.12 -16.95 3.96
C PRO A 87 14.32 -17.67 2.62
N GLY A 88 13.37 -18.52 2.21
CA GLY A 88 13.41 -19.20 0.92
C GLY A 88 13.34 -18.23 -0.25
N TYR A 89 12.44 -17.24 -0.15
CA TYR A 89 12.23 -16.25 -1.21
C TYR A 89 13.35 -15.20 -1.29
N ILE A 90 14.05 -14.91 -0.19
CA ILE A 90 15.29 -14.12 -0.26
C ILE A 90 16.37 -14.85 -1.08
N LYS A 91 16.55 -16.16 -0.83
CA LYS A 91 17.51 -16.98 -1.59
C LYS A 91 17.13 -17.06 -3.06
N GLU A 92 15.84 -17.15 -3.37
CA GLU A 92 15.35 -17.12 -4.74
C GLU A 92 15.63 -15.79 -5.44
N LEU A 93 15.39 -14.65 -4.79
CA LEU A 93 15.76 -13.33 -5.33
C LEU A 93 17.26 -13.23 -5.64
N ILE A 94 18.12 -13.73 -4.74
CA ILE A 94 19.57 -13.81 -4.98
C ILE A 94 19.87 -14.67 -6.21
N SER A 95 19.17 -15.81 -6.37
CA SER A 95 19.33 -16.68 -7.54
C SER A 95 18.90 -16.01 -8.86
N PHE A 96 18.00 -15.03 -8.80
CA PHE A 96 17.63 -14.18 -9.94
C PHE A 96 18.60 -13.02 -10.19
N GLY A 97 19.61 -12.85 -9.33
CA GLY A 97 20.65 -11.82 -9.45
C GLY A 97 20.38 -10.54 -8.66
N ALA A 98 19.64 -10.62 -7.55
CA ALA A 98 19.54 -9.52 -6.59
C ALA A 98 20.84 -9.42 -5.76
N ASN A 99 21.41 -8.22 -5.71
CA ASN A 99 22.65 -7.88 -5.03
C ASN A 99 22.36 -7.29 -3.64
N PHE A 100 22.11 -8.16 -2.67
CA PHE A 100 22.05 -7.74 -1.27
C PHE A 100 23.46 -7.39 -0.76
N THR A 101 23.53 -6.54 0.27
CA THR A 101 24.79 -6.17 0.90
C THR A 101 25.35 -7.36 1.69
N HIS A 102 26.64 -7.64 1.51
CA HIS A 102 27.39 -8.65 2.25
C HIS A 102 28.34 -8.00 3.25
N LYS A 103 28.69 -8.73 4.30
CA LYS A 103 29.70 -8.29 5.27
C LYS A 103 31.07 -8.21 4.60
N LYS A 104 31.99 -7.44 5.20
CA LYS A 104 33.35 -7.31 4.67
C LYS A 104 34.22 -8.52 5.03
N GLU A 105 33.91 -9.14 6.16
CA GLU A 105 34.71 -10.19 6.78
C GLU A 105 34.40 -11.57 6.21
N ASN A 106 33.17 -11.79 5.72
CA ASN A 106 32.72 -13.03 5.12
C ASN A 106 31.64 -12.76 4.06
N ASP A 107 31.32 -13.76 3.24
CA ASP A 107 30.30 -13.66 2.19
C ASP A 107 28.86 -13.78 2.74
N ASP A 108 28.66 -13.61 4.05
CA ASP A 108 27.32 -13.60 4.64
C ASP A 108 26.63 -12.26 4.36
N LEU A 109 25.30 -12.27 4.32
CA LEU A 109 24.51 -11.05 4.21
C LEU A 109 24.77 -10.12 5.42
N ASP A 110 24.92 -8.84 5.12
CA ASP A 110 24.84 -7.78 6.12
C ASP A 110 23.37 -7.59 6.51
N LEU A 111 23.09 -7.67 7.81
CA LEU A 111 21.72 -7.65 8.34
C LEU A 111 21.59 -6.44 9.25
N THR A 112 20.55 -5.64 9.02
CA THR A 112 20.23 -4.50 9.86
C THR A 112 19.08 -4.83 10.82
N ARG A 113 18.79 -3.89 11.74
CA ARG A 113 17.68 -3.98 12.69
C ARG A 113 16.87 -2.69 12.63
N GLU A 114 15.58 -2.82 12.32
CA GLU A 114 14.62 -1.71 12.31
C GLU A 114 13.73 -1.73 13.56
N GLY A 115 12.91 -0.69 13.74
CA GLY A 115 12.03 -0.54 14.91
C GLY A 115 11.11 -1.74 15.12
N GLY A 116 11.07 -2.23 16.36
CA GLY A 116 10.23 -3.37 16.78
C GLY A 116 10.90 -4.75 16.65
N HIS A 117 12.02 -4.87 15.95
CA HIS A 117 12.78 -6.13 15.89
C HIS A 117 13.66 -6.31 17.12
N SER A 118 13.70 -7.52 17.65
CA SER A 118 14.57 -7.91 18.77
C SER A 118 16.01 -8.26 18.34
N THR A 119 16.22 -8.55 17.05
CA THR A 119 17.50 -9.00 16.47
C THR A 119 17.77 -8.40 15.08
N TYR A 120 18.97 -8.60 14.56
CA TYR A 120 19.39 -8.19 13.21
C TYR A 120 18.92 -9.23 12.19
N ARG A 121 17.90 -8.89 11.39
CA ARG A 121 17.26 -9.81 10.46
C ARG A 121 16.80 -9.17 9.15
N VAL A 122 17.13 -7.90 8.93
CA VAL A 122 16.67 -7.14 7.77
C VAL A 122 17.75 -7.16 6.70
N ALA A 123 17.55 -7.99 5.67
CA ALA A 123 18.40 -8.02 4.49
C ALA A 123 18.16 -6.77 3.63
N HIS A 124 19.23 -6.14 3.18
CA HIS A 124 19.16 -4.86 2.48
C HIS A 124 20.13 -4.78 1.30
N ALA A 125 19.90 -3.85 0.38
CA ALA A 125 20.85 -3.48 -0.67
C ALA A 125 21.18 -1.99 -0.51
N ALA A 126 22.26 -1.71 0.23
CA ALA A 126 22.57 -0.38 0.74
C ALA A 126 21.33 0.26 1.40
N ASP A 127 20.87 1.41 0.92
CA ASP A 127 19.64 2.10 1.35
C ASP A 127 18.54 2.13 0.28
N ALA A 128 18.62 1.25 -0.72
CA ALA A 128 17.73 1.19 -1.88
C ALA A 128 17.24 -0.23 -2.20
N THR A 129 16.95 -1.03 -1.16
CA THR A 129 16.56 -2.45 -1.30
C THR A 129 15.40 -2.67 -2.28
N GLY A 130 14.40 -1.79 -2.23
CA GLY A 130 13.24 -1.84 -3.09
C GLY A 130 13.54 -1.70 -4.58
N ALA A 131 14.45 -0.80 -4.94
CA ALA A 131 14.87 -0.59 -6.33
C ALA A 131 15.61 -1.83 -6.86
N GLU A 132 16.43 -2.47 -6.03
CA GLU A 132 17.18 -3.67 -6.41
C GLU A 132 16.25 -4.89 -6.63
N VAL A 133 15.27 -5.06 -5.76
CA VAL A 133 14.24 -6.11 -5.89
C VAL A 133 13.40 -5.87 -7.15
N GLN A 134 12.94 -4.63 -7.37
CA GLN A 134 12.14 -4.27 -8.53
C GLN A 134 12.93 -4.49 -9.83
N ARG A 135 14.20 -4.08 -9.89
CA ARG A 135 15.11 -4.28 -11.03
C ARG A 135 15.23 -5.77 -11.37
N THR A 136 15.51 -6.59 -10.36
CA THR A 136 15.74 -8.03 -10.53
C THR A 136 14.50 -8.75 -11.06
N LEU A 137 13.34 -8.51 -10.43
CA LEU A 137 12.08 -9.14 -10.83
C LEU A 137 11.62 -8.67 -12.22
N LEU A 138 11.70 -7.38 -12.52
CA LEU A 138 11.35 -6.87 -13.85
C LEU A 138 12.25 -7.45 -14.94
N ALA A 139 13.56 -7.53 -14.70
CA ALA A 139 14.50 -8.12 -15.65
C ALA A 139 14.16 -9.60 -15.92
N THR A 140 13.84 -10.34 -14.85
CA THR A 140 13.46 -11.77 -14.95
C THR A 140 12.14 -11.92 -15.73
N CYS A 141 11.10 -11.19 -15.36
CA CYS A 141 9.80 -11.27 -16.04
C CYS A 141 9.86 -10.83 -17.51
N LYS A 142 10.73 -9.89 -17.88
CA LYS A 142 10.90 -9.46 -19.29
C LYS A 142 11.49 -10.55 -20.19
N ASN A 143 12.18 -11.53 -19.61
CA ASN A 143 12.73 -12.65 -20.35
C ASN A 143 11.70 -13.78 -20.57
N GLU A 144 10.54 -13.70 -19.92
CA GLU A 144 9.47 -14.69 -20.02
C GLU A 144 8.52 -14.38 -21.19
N LYS A 145 8.43 -15.29 -22.16
CA LYS A 145 7.60 -15.11 -23.36
C LYS A 145 6.09 -15.07 -23.08
N ASN A 146 5.66 -15.68 -21.98
CA ASN A 146 4.25 -15.77 -21.61
C ASN A 146 3.77 -14.56 -20.82
N ILE A 147 4.64 -13.60 -20.50
CA ILE A 147 4.28 -12.36 -19.79
C ILE A 147 4.19 -11.22 -20.80
N THR A 148 3.03 -10.56 -20.83
CA THR A 148 2.81 -9.34 -21.62
C THR A 148 2.56 -8.16 -20.68
N PHE A 149 3.41 -7.15 -20.77
CA PHE A 149 3.26 -5.91 -20.00
C PHE A 149 2.40 -4.89 -20.73
N PHE A 150 1.52 -4.23 -19.98
CA PHE A 150 0.70 -3.12 -20.41
C PHE A 150 0.92 -1.93 -19.47
N SER A 151 1.92 -1.11 -19.78
CA SER A 151 2.15 0.15 -19.08
C SER A 151 1.10 1.20 -19.44
N ASN A 152 1.01 2.26 -18.62
CA ASN A 152 0.05 3.36 -18.81
C ASN A 152 -1.39 2.85 -19.03
N SER A 153 -1.75 1.77 -18.33
CA SER A 153 -3.03 1.07 -18.48
C SER A 153 -3.69 0.94 -17.11
N MET A 154 -4.76 1.71 -16.91
CA MET A 154 -5.45 1.83 -15.63
C MET A 154 -6.71 0.97 -15.63
N ALA A 155 -6.84 0.06 -14.66
CA ALA A 155 -8.08 -0.69 -14.48
C ALA A 155 -9.19 0.25 -13.99
N VAL A 156 -10.34 0.20 -14.66
CA VAL A 156 -11.53 1.02 -14.39
C VAL A 156 -12.38 0.35 -13.32
N ASP A 157 -12.81 -0.88 -13.59
CA ASP A 157 -13.62 -1.71 -12.70
C ASP A 157 -13.49 -3.18 -13.06
N LEU A 158 -13.70 -4.06 -12.07
CA LEU A 158 -13.76 -5.50 -12.23
C LEU A 158 -15.06 -5.93 -12.91
N ILE A 159 -14.95 -6.94 -13.77
CA ILE A 159 -16.07 -7.62 -14.42
C ILE A 159 -16.39 -8.87 -13.59
N THR A 160 -17.61 -8.97 -13.08
CA THR A 160 -18.08 -10.14 -12.33
C THR A 160 -19.42 -10.64 -12.88
N GLU A 161 -19.65 -11.95 -12.82
CA GLU A 161 -20.86 -12.60 -13.36
C GLU A 161 -22.17 -11.97 -12.84
N ARG A 162 -22.17 -11.55 -11.58
CA ARG A 162 -23.30 -10.85 -10.96
C ARG A 162 -23.55 -9.48 -11.58
N LYS A 163 -22.50 -8.67 -11.81
CA LYS A 163 -22.62 -7.32 -12.38
C LYS A 163 -23.11 -7.34 -13.81
N ILE A 164 -22.76 -8.38 -14.57
CA ILE A 164 -23.22 -8.56 -15.94
C ILE A 164 -24.58 -9.29 -16.03
N GLY A 165 -25.23 -9.59 -14.89
CA GLY A 165 -26.60 -10.10 -14.84
C GLY A 165 -26.78 -11.57 -15.25
N HIS A 166 -25.69 -12.34 -15.28
CA HIS A 166 -25.70 -13.68 -15.86
C HIS A 166 -25.75 -14.84 -14.83
N SER A 167 -25.45 -14.60 -13.55
CA SER A 167 -25.44 -15.65 -12.53
C SER A 167 -25.69 -15.11 -11.11
N SER A 168 -26.14 -15.99 -10.21
CA SER A 168 -26.12 -15.76 -8.76
C SER A 168 -24.70 -15.81 -8.18
N SER A 169 -23.79 -16.54 -8.86
CA SER A 169 -22.34 -16.52 -8.60
C SER A 169 -21.77 -15.12 -8.87
N ASN A 170 -20.83 -14.69 -8.03
CA ASN A 170 -20.11 -13.43 -8.22
C ASN A 170 -18.67 -13.68 -8.70
N ARG A 171 -18.41 -14.74 -9.49
CA ARG A 171 -17.06 -15.01 -10.03
C ARG A 171 -16.53 -13.79 -10.79
N CYS A 172 -15.26 -13.44 -10.56
CA CYS A 172 -14.57 -12.43 -11.36
C CYS A 172 -14.03 -13.06 -12.65
N ILE A 173 -14.20 -12.35 -13.76
CA ILE A 173 -13.90 -12.88 -15.11
C ILE A 173 -12.99 -11.94 -15.92
N GLY A 174 -12.62 -10.79 -15.34
CA GLY A 174 -11.83 -9.79 -16.05
C GLY A 174 -11.92 -8.39 -15.45
N ALA A 175 -11.43 -7.41 -16.20
CA ALA A 175 -11.51 -5.98 -15.88
C ALA A 175 -11.66 -5.14 -17.15
N TYR A 176 -12.32 -3.99 -17.01
CA TYR A 176 -12.23 -2.92 -17.99
C TYR A 176 -10.96 -2.11 -17.74
N VAL A 177 -10.23 -1.77 -18.80
CA VAL A 177 -8.91 -1.13 -18.70
C VAL A 177 -8.84 0.07 -19.63
N LEU A 178 -8.67 1.26 -19.05
CA LEU A 178 -8.35 2.49 -19.77
C LEU A 178 -6.91 2.43 -20.25
N ARG A 179 -6.72 2.51 -21.56
CA ARG A 179 -5.42 2.48 -22.24
C ARG A 179 -4.89 3.90 -22.46
N GLU A 180 -3.59 4.03 -22.70
CA GLU A 180 -2.90 5.30 -22.99
C GLU A 180 -3.52 6.09 -24.16
N ASN A 181 -4.13 5.40 -25.13
CA ASN A 181 -4.82 6.03 -26.26
C ASN A 181 -6.22 6.58 -25.90
N GLY A 182 -6.66 6.46 -24.64
CA GLY A 182 -7.98 6.88 -24.16
C GLY A 182 -9.12 5.88 -24.42
N GLU A 183 -8.82 4.72 -25.03
CA GLU A 183 -9.82 3.67 -25.24
C GLU A 183 -9.93 2.75 -24.01
N ILE A 184 -11.11 2.17 -23.81
CA ILE A 184 -11.34 1.18 -22.76
C ILE A 184 -11.43 -0.21 -23.39
N ASP A 185 -10.44 -1.05 -23.06
CA ASP A 185 -10.37 -2.44 -23.47
C ASP A 185 -11.02 -3.35 -22.42
N THR A 186 -11.57 -4.48 -22.89
CA THR A 186 -12.10 -5.55 -22.06
C THR A 186 -11.03 -6.63 -21.94
N PHE A 187 -10.44 -6.77 -20.76
CA PHE A 187 -9.47 -7.82 -20.46
C PHE A 187 -10.18 -8.95 -19.72
N LEU A 188 -10.26 -10.12 -20.35
CA LEU A 188 -10.83 -11.33 -19.77
C LEU A 188 -9.72 -12.26 -19.30
N ALA A 189 -9.91 -12.85 -18.12
CA ALA A 189 -9.00 -13.85 -17.59
C ALA A 189 -9.72 -14.84 -16.66
N ASN A 190 -9.18 -16.06 -16.59
CA ASN A 190 -9.68 -17.08 -15.68
C ASN A 190 -9.39 -16.73 -14.22
N VAL A 191 -8.28 -16.05 -13.96
CA VAL A 191 -7.90 -15.57 -12.63
C VAL A 191 -7.45 -14.11 -12.74
N VAL A 192 -8.05 -13.25 -11.92
CA VAL A 192 -7.69 -11.83 -11.81
C VAL A 192 -7.04 -11.59 -10.45
N THR A 193 -5.88 -10.95 -10.45
CA THR A 193 -5.09 -10.68 -9.23
C THR A 193 -4.88 -9.18 -9.06
N LEU A 194 -5.34 -8.64 -7.93
CA LEU A 194 -5.07 -7.27 -7.50
C LEU A 194 -3.72 -7.23 -6.78
N ALA A 195 -2.79 -6.42 -7.29
CA ALA A 195 -1.48 -6.15 -6.70
C ALA A 195 -1.16 -4.64 -6.75
N THR A 196 -2.18 -3.82 -6.51
CA THR A 196 -2.20 -2.38 -6.86
C THR A 196 -1.45 -1.47 -5.89
N GLY A 197 -0.90 -2.02 -4.80
CA GLY A 197 -0.34 -1.23 -3.69
C GLY A 197 -1.39 -0.54 -2.83
N GLY A 198 -0.93 0.29 -1.90
CA GLY A 198 -1.78 0.99 -0.93
C GLY A 198 -2.44 2.29 -1.43
N ALA A 199 -2.88 3.08 -0.46
CA ALA A 199 -3.74 4.25 -0.68
C ALA A 199 -3.21 5.55 -0.04
N GLY A 200 -1.89 5.75 -0.02
CA GLY A 200 -1.25 6.87 0.70
C GLY A 200 -1.74 8.24 0.24
N LYS A 201 -2.14 8.35 -1.03
CA LYS A 201 -2.67 9.57 -1.63
C LYS A 201 -4.06 9.97 -1.12
N THR A 202 -4.71 9.16 -0.29
CA THR A 202 -5.90 9.59 0.48
C THR A 202 -5.56 10.67 1.52
N TYR A 203 -4.29 10.80 1.92
CA TYR A 203 -3.82 11.80 2.88
C TYR A 203 -3.01 12.90 2.20
N LEU A 204 -3.05 14.11 2.79
CA LEU A 204 -2.32 15.28 2.31
C LEU A 204 -0.80 15.06 2.29
N TYR A 205 -0.26 14.51 3.37
CA TYR A 205 1.15 14.15 3.47
C TYR A 205 1.28 12.64 3.43
N THR A 206 2.11 12.14 2.51
CA THR A 206 2.39 10.71 2.35
C THR A 206 3.82 10.51 1.89
N SER A 207 4.43 9.38 2.22
CA SER A 207 5.71 8.94 1.65
C SER A 207 5.55 8.11 0.37
N ASN A 208 4.31 7.76 -0.02
CA ASN A 208 4.04 6.91 -1.16
C ASN A 208 4.16 7.71 -2.48
N PRO A 209 4.46 7.03 -3.60
CA PRO A 209 4.42 7.66 -4.92
C PRO A 209 2.99 8.10 -5.30
N ASP A 210 2.90 8.95 -6.32
CA ASP A 210 1.62 9.53 -6.78
C ASP A 210 0.60 8.48 -7.22
N VAL A 211 1.07 7.28 -7.61
CA VAL A 211 0.24 6.15 -8.02
C VAL A 211 -0.48 5.43 -6.87
N ALA A 212 -0.16 5.70 -5.60
CA ALA A 212 -0.74 4.98 -4.45
C ALA A 212 -2.14 5.52 -4.05
N THR A 213 -3.13 5.26 -4.89
CA THR A 213 -4.51 5.80 -4.79
C THR A 213 -5.54 4.76 -4.34
N GLY A 214 -5.12 3.53 -4.00
CA GLY A 214 -6.00 2.49 -3.46
C GLY A 214 -6.95 1.84 -4.47
N ASP A 215 -6.59 1.85 -5.75
CA ASP A 215 -7.47 1.45 -6.87
C ASP A 215 -8.02 0.01 -6.70
N GLY A 216 -7.18 -0.95 -6.31
CA GLY A 216 -7.59 -2.33 -6.14
C GLY A 216 -8.59 -2.53 -5.00
N VAL A 217 -8.39 -1.85 -3.87
CA VAL A 217 -9.34 -1.88 -2.74
C VAL A 217 -10.69 -1.31 -3.17
N ALA A 218 -10.68 -0.19 -3.89
CA ALA A 218 -11.90 0.46 -4.37
C ALA A 218 -12.67 -0.44 -5.35
N MET A 219 -11.97 -1.03 -6.33
CA MET A 219 -12.58 -1.97 -7.29
C MET A 219 -13.14 -3.22 -6.61
N ALA A 220 -12.40 -3.82 -5.67
CA ALA A 220 -12.84 -4.99 -4.93
C ALA A 220 -14.10 -4.67 -4.08
N TYR A 221 -14.10 -3.53 -3.39
CA TYR A 221 -15.26 -3.06 -2.63
C TYR A 221 -16.49 -2.86 -3.53
N ARG A 222 -16.33 -2.20 -4.68
CA ARG A 222 -17.43 -2.03 -5.67
C ARG A 222 -17.89 -3.36 -6.27
N ALA A 223 -17.02 -4.37 -6.35
CA ALA A 223 -17.36 -5.73 -6.77
C ALA A 223 -18.06 -6.55 -5.67
N GLY A 224 -18.07 -6.06 -4.42
CA GLY A 224 -18.73 -6.68 -3.28
C GLY A 224 -17.82 -7.53 -2.40
N ALA A 225 -16.49 -7.41 -2.53
CA ALA A 225 -15.56 -8.10 -1.65
C ALA A 225 -15.63 -7.54 -0.23
N GLU A 226 -15.30 -8.39 0.75
CA GLU A 226 -15.02 -7.95 2.11
C GLU A 226 -13.71 -7.16 2.18
N ILE A 227 -13.72 -6.05 2.91
CA ILE A 227 -12.58 -5.19 3.21
C ILE A 227 -12.40 -5.17 4.73
N ALA A 228 -11.17 -5.09 5.23
CA ALA A 228 -10.93 -5.01 6.66
C ALA A 228 -9.82 -4.03 7.05
N ASN A 229 -9.86 -3.59 8.31
CA ASN A 229 -8.77 -2.89 9.00
C ASN A 229 -8.29 -1.59 8.35
N MET A 230 -9.16 -0.92 7.58
CA MET A 230 -8.82 0.31 6.87
C MET A 230 -8.49 1.47 7.83
N GLU A 231 -8.91 1.40 9.08
CA GLU A 231 -8.58 2.38 10.11
C GLU A 231 -7.10 2.33 10.55
N PHE A 232 -6.40 1.22 10.33
CA PHE A 232 -4.99 1.05 10.70
C PHE A 232 -4.10 1.52 9.56
N TYR A 233 -3.85 2.83 9.56
CA TYR A 233 -2.96 3.49 8.61
C TYR A 233 -1.68 3.91 9.31
N GLN A 234 -0.54 3.44 8.82
CA GLN A 234 0.76 3.74 9.42
C GLN A 234 1.21 5.13 8.97
N PHE A 235 1.56 5.98 9.93
CA PHE A 235 2.16 7.28 9.67
C PHE A 235 3.63 7.23 10.04
N HIS A 236 4.51 7.45 9.07
CA HIS A 236 5.92 7.65 9.38
C HIS A 236 6.08 9.04 10.02
N PRO A 237 6.81 9.18 11.14
CA PRO A 237 6.88 10.44 11.87
C PRO A 237 7.62 11.54 11.11
N THR A 238 8.61 11.20 10.28
CA THR A 238 9.49 12.16 9.61
C THR A 238 9.52 11.97 8.09
N CYS A 239 8.87 12.86 7.37
CA CYS A 239 8.99 13.06 5.92
C CYS A 239 9.41 14.51 5.64
N LEU A 240 10.23 14.71 4.61
CA LEU A 240 10.71 16.04 4.23
C LEU A 240 9.52 16.94 3.86
N TYR A 241 9.44 18.08 4.54
CA TYR A 241 8.46 19.11 4.24
C TYR A 241 9.08 20.21 3.38
N HIS A 242 8.87 20.12 2.06
CA HIS A 242 9.33 21.16 1.14
C HIS A 242 8.40 21.25 -0.09
N PRO A 243 8.07 22.47 -0.60
CA PRO A 243 7.07 22.63 -1.67
C PRO A 243 7.39 21.90 -2.98
N LYS A 244 8.69 21.72 -3.27
CA LYS A 244 9.18 21.00 -4.45
C LYS A 244 9.66 19.59 -4.12
N ALA A 245 9.80 19.27 -2.83
CA ALA A 245 10.02 17.88 -2.48
C ALA A 245 8.68 17.19 -2.63
N LYS A 246 8.63 16.22 -3.54
CA LYS A 246 7.64 15.17 -3.41
C LYS A 246 7.81 14.46 -2.05
N SER A 247 6.97 13.47 -1.81
CA SER A 247 7.08 12.47 -0.76
C SER A 247 8.50 11.90 -0.62
N PHE A 248 9.33 12.45 0.28
CA PHE A 248 10.64 11.89 0.62
C PHE A 248 10.71 11.54 2.11
N LEU A 249 10.99 10.27 2.39
CA LEU A 249 11.13 9.75 3.73
C LEU A 249 12.45 10.22 4.35
N ILE A 250 12.41 10.74 5.58
CA ILE A 250 13.60 11.01 6.38
C ILE A 250 13.71 9.89 7.40
N SER A 251 14.66 8.97 7.20
CA SER A 251 14.76 7.71 7.95
C SER A 251 14.77 7.90 9.48
N GLU A 252 14.09 6.99 10.19
CA GLU A 252 14.12 6.90 11.65
C GLU A 252 15.54 6.69 12.21
N ALA A 253 16.44 6.13 11.41
CA ALA A 253 17.84 5.97 11.77
C ALA A 253 18.50 7.29 12.19
N LEU A 254 18.12 8.44 11.60
CA LEU A 254 18.65 9.74 12.02
C LEU A 254 18.33 10.07 13.49
N ARG A 255 17.13 9.73 13.96
CA ARG A 255 16.74 9.90 15.37
C ARG A 255 17.47 8.91 16.27
N GLY A 256 17.70 7.69 15.80
CA GLY A 256 18.53 6.68 16.47
C GLY A 256 19.98 7.12 16.67
N GLU A 257 20.49 7.95 15.76
CA GLU A 257 21.84 8.56 15.83
C GLU A 257 21.91 9.86 16.64
N GLY A 258 20.84 10.22 17.36
CA GLY A 258 20.81 11.40 18.23
C GLY A 258 20.06 12.61 17.67
N GLY A 259 19.44 12.49 16.48
CA GLY A 259 18.64 13.56 15.89
C GLY A 259 17.54 14.08 16.82
N GLN A 260 17.46 15.41 16.96
CA GLN A 260 16.56 16.07 17.91
C GLN A 260 15.37 16.72 17.19
N LEU A 261 14.15 16.46 17.65
CA LEU A 261 12.96 17.15 17.15
C LEU A 261 12.82 18.52 17.82
N LYS A 262 12.63 19.57 17.01
CA LYS A 262 12.55 20.97 17.42
C LYS A 262 11.32 21.66 16.83
N LEU A 263 10.69 22.50 17.62
CA LEU A 263 9.68 23.45 17.17
C LEU A 263 10.33 24.58 16.35
N LYS A 264 9.52 25.37 15.65
CA LYS A 264 9.99 26.54 14.89
C LYS A 264 10.75 27.57 15.74
N ASN A 265 10.49 27.62 17.03
CA ASN A 265 11.19 28.49 17.98
C ASN A 265 12.52 27.90 18.52
N GLY A 266 12.93 26.71 18.05
CA GLY A 266 14.16 26.01 18.44
C GLY A 266 14.04 25.14 19.69
N GLN A 267 12.90 25.14 20.39
CA GLN A 267 12.70 24.31 21.57
C GLN A 267 12.54 22.83 21.18
N THR A 268 13.20 21.94 21.91
CA THR A 268 12.95 20.50 21.82
C THR A 268 11.63 20.14 22.50
N PHE A 269 10.97 19.11 21.99
CA PHE A 269 9.72 18.59 22.54
C PHE A 269 9.73 17.07 22.56
N MET A 270 8.90 16.48 23.43
CA MET A 270 8.81 15.02 23.60
C MET A 270 7.44 14.47 23.14
N GLU A 271 6.47 15.35 22.96
CA GLU A 271 5.14 15.07 22.43
C GLU A 271 5.21 14.62 20.96
N THR A 272 4.11 14.06 20.45
CA THR A 272 4.04 13.66 19.03
C THR A 272 4.07 14.88 18.12
N ILE A 273 4.77 14.78 16.98
CA ILE A 273 4.84 15.84 15.98
C ILE A 273 3.44 16.33 15.55
N ASP A 274 2.49 15.42 15.35
CA ASP A 274 1.10 15.76 14.97
C ASP A 274 0.37 16.60 16.03
N ALA A 275 0.55 16.27 17.31
CA ALA A 275 -0.03 17.03 18.40
C ALA A 275 0.55 18.45 18.46
N GLU A 276 1.86 18.58 18.32
CA GLU A 276 2.55 19.88 18.35
C GLU A 276 2.15 20.75 17.15
N MET A 277 2.15 20.21 15.93
CA MET A 277 1.69 20.94 14.75
C MET A 277 0.24 21.42 14.88
N LYS A 278 -0.66 20.60 15.45
CA LYS A 278 -2.05 21.00 15.72
C LYS A 278 -2.16 22.05 16.82
N ARG A 279 -1.26 22.04 17.81
CA ARG A 279 -1.23 22.98 18.94
C ARG A 279 -0.70 24.35 18.53
N THR A 280 0.40 24.39 17.76
CA THR A 280 1.04 25.66 17.34
C THR A 280 0.44 26.23 16.05
N GLY A 281 -0.15 25.37 15.20
CA GLY A 281 -0.58 25.75 13.85
C GLY A 281 0.57 25.86 12.85
N ASP A 282 1.78 25.43 13.22
CA ASP A 282 2.91 25.43 12.30
C ASP A 282 2.76 24.33 11.22
N PRO A 283 3.22 24.60 9.99
CA PRO A 283 3.08 23.66 8.88
C PRO A 283 4.03 22.44 8.97
N CYS A 284 5.08 22.52 9.80
CA CYS A 284 6.05 21.46 10.04
C CYS A 284 6.79 21.67 11.37
N VAL A 285 7.55 20.66 11.77
CA VAL A 285 8.58 20.76 12.81
C VAL A 285 9.96 20.52 12.17
N PHE A 286 11.02 20.48 12.97
CA PHE A 286 12.38 20.35 12.48
C PHE A 286 13.11 19.16 13.12
N LEU A 287 13.85 18.39 12.32
CA LEU A 287 14.78 17.36 12.80
C LEU A 287 16.22 17.88 12.70
N ASP A 288 16.87 18.05 13.84
CA ASP A 288 18.18 18.67 13.95
C ASP A 288 19.29 17.64 14.18
N MET A 289 20.21 17.58 13.21
CA MET A 289 21.42 16.74 13.23
C MET A 289 22.71 17.55 13.42
N THR A 290 22.63 18.89 13.50
CA THR A 290 23.78 19.81 13.42
C THR A 290 24.79 19.71 14.57
N HIS A 291 24.42 18.99 15.63
CA HIS A 291 25.28 18.71 16.78
C HIS A 291 26.20 17.50 16.56
N LEU A 292 25.98 16.72 15.51
CA LEU A 292 26.83 15.58 15.13
C LEU A 292 27.91 16.03 14.13
N PRO A 293 29.07 15.34 14.08
CA PRO A 293 30.10 15.60 13.07
C PRO A 293 29.58 15.40 11.65
N ALA A 294 29.94 16.32 10.74
CA ALA A 294 29.48 16.29 9.35
C ALA A 294 29.94 15.01 8.63
N GLU A 295 31.16 14.56 8.89
CA GLU A 295 31.75 13.35 8.30
C GLU A 295 30.91 12.11 8.61
N THR A 296 30.42 12.00 9.85
CA THR A 296 29.55 10.90 10.29
C THR A 296 28.21 10.89 9.56
N ILE A 297 27.61 12.07 9.34
CA ILE A 297 26.34 12.20 8.62
C ILE A 297 26.52 11.78 7.15
N LEU A 298 27.60 12.25 6.51
CA LEU A 298 27.89 11.98 5.09
C LEU A 298 28.20 10.51 4.82
N GLU A 299 28.91 9.84 5.73
CA GLU A 299 29.23 8.42 5.59
C GLU A 299 27.98 7.54 5.75
N ARG A 300 27.12 7.86 6.73
CA ARG A 300 26.00 6.99 7.10
C ARG A 300 24.71 7.25 6.36
N PHE A 301 24.47 8.50 5.93
CA PHE A 301 23.21 8.91 5.30
C PHE A 301 23.43 9.68 3.98
N PRO A 302 24.28 9.21 3.05
CA PRO A 302 24.64 9.95 1.84
C PRO A 302 23.43 10.28 0.97
N THR A 303 22.51 9.35 0.78
CA THR A 303 21.30 9.57 -0.04
C THR A 303 20.37 10.62 0.57
N ILE A 304 20.16 10.59 1.89
CA ILE A 304 19.31 11.59 2.57
C ILE A 304 19.98 12.96 2.51
N TYR A 305 21.30 13.03 2.73
CA TYR A 305 22.07 14.27 2.62
C TYR A 305 21.97 14.86 1.20
N HIS A 306 22.27 14.08 0.17
CA HIS A 306 22.18 14.52 -1.22
C HIS A 306 20.75 14.95 -1.57
N LYS A 307 19.73 14.24 -1.08
CA LYS A 307 18.34 14.62 -1.31
C LYS A 307 17.95 15.93 -0.65
N CYS A 308 18.35 16.15 0.60
CA CYS A 308 18.13 17.43 1.28
C CYS A 308 18.85 18.58 0.55
N LEU A 309 20.08 18.35 0.08
CA LEU A 309 20.83 19.34 -0.70
C LEU A 309 20.17 19.72 -2.02
N GLU A 310 19.45 18.81 -2.71
CA GLU A 310 18.66 19.17 -3.90
C GLU A 310 17.63 20.28 -3.62
N PHE A 311 17.23 20.44 -2.36
CA PHE A 311 16.30 21.47 -1.89
C PHE A 311 17.00 22.59 -1.11
N ASN A 312 18.33 22.70 -1.21
CA ASN A 312 19.17 23.66 -0.49
C ASN A 312 19.06 23.53 1.04
N ILE A 313 18.91 22.31 1.55
CA ILE A 313 18.92 22.02 2.98
C ILE A 313 20.20 21.26 3.29
N ASP A 314 21.18 21.93 3.91
CA ASP A 314 22.39 21.26 4.37
C ASP A 314 22.16 20.70 5.78
N MET A 315 21.78 19.43 5.88
CA MET A 315 21.46 18.81 7.17
C MET A 315 22.64 18.72 8.16
N THR A 316 23.85 19.07 7.75
CA THR A 316 25.02 19.21 8.65
C THR A 316 25.11 20.60 9.29
N LYS A 317 24.40 21.60 8.74
CA LYS A 317 24.46 23.00 9.15
C LYS A 317 23.12 23.56 9.61
N GLU A 318 22.00 23.00 9.15
CA GLU A 318 20.67 23.43 9.53
C GLU A 318 19.70 22.25 9.78
N PRO A 319 18.65 22.45 10.60
CA PRO A 319 17.62 21.43 10.83
C PRO A 319 16.77 21.13 9.58
N ILE A 320 16.39 19.86 9.41
CA ILE A 320 15.53 19.42 8.30
C ILE A 320 14.06 19.69 8.63
N PRO A 321 13.28 20.41 7.80
CA PRO A 321 11.84 20.55 7.99
C PRO A 321 11.14 19.21 7.74
N VAL A 322 10.37 18.73 8.72
CA VAL A 322 9.71 17.42 8.67
C VAL A 322 8.25 17.46 9.11
N VAL A 323 7.44 16.57 8.53
CA VAL A 323 6.04 16.31 8.89
C VAL A 323 5.79 14.81 9.00
N PRO A 324 4.81 14.35 9.80
CA PRO A 324 4.36 12.97 9.72
C PRO A 324 3.63 12.76 8.40
N ALA A 325 3.69 11.54 7.87
CA ALA A 325 3.15 11.24 6.56
C ALA A 325 2.57 9.83 6.51
N ALA A 326 1.42 9.66 5.85
CA ALA A 326 0.84 8.36 5.58
C ALA A 326 1.83 7.49 4.78
N HIS A 327 2.10 6.29 5.25
CA HIS A 327 3.19 5.46 4.77
C HIS A 327 2.75 4.08 4.29
N TYR A 328 1.91 3.40 5.07
CA TYR A 328 1.50 2.03 4.77
C TYR A 328 0.08 1.74 5.25
N MET A 329 -0.69 1.07 4.40
CA MET A 329 -2.05 0.61 4.70
C MET A 329 -2.01 -0.81 5.27
N CYS A 330 -2.36 -1.01 6.55
CA CYS A 330 -2.36 -2.34 7.18
C CYS A 330 -3.65 -3.14 6.91
N GLY A 331 -4.71 -2.45 6.49
CA GLY A 331 -5.95 -3.04 6.00
C GLY A 331 -5.96 -3.26 4.50
N GLY A 332 -7.10 -3.67 3.95
CA GLY A 332 -7.25 -3.93 2.53
C GLY A 332 -8.35 -4.94 2.23
N VAL A 333 -8.28 -5.55 1.05
CA VAL A 333 -9.20 -6.61 0.62
C VAL A 333 -8.94 -7.86 1.45
N VAL A 334 -9.97 -8.39 2.14
CA VAL A 334 -9.84 -9.60 2.95
C VAL A 334 -9.49 -10.78 2.06
N VAL A 335 -8.43 -11.51 2.43
CA VAL A 335 -7.98 -12.72 1.73
C VAL A 335 -7.66 -13.86 2.70
N ASP A 336 -7.65 -15.08 2.16
CA ASP A 336 -7.11 -16.26 2.84
C ASP A 336 -5.58 -16.35 2.71
N THR A 337 -4.97 -17.45 3.19
CA THR A 337 -3.52 -17.71 3.13
C THR A 337 -2.95 -17.90 1.73
N HIS A 338 -3.80 -17.95 0.70
CA HIS A 338 -3.43 -18.01 -0.72
C HIS A 338 -3.82 -16.73 -1.46
N GLY A 339 -4.20 -15.67 -0.76
CA GLY A 339 -4.58 -14.41 -1.39
C GLY A 339 -5.96 -14.44 -2.06
N GLN A 340 -6.77 -15.47 -1.84
CA GLN A 340 -8.12 -15.54 -2.42
C GLN A 340 -9.08 -14.64 -1.67
N THR A 341 -9.78 -13.78 -2.40
CA THR A 341 -10.81 -12.91 -1.84
C THR A 341 -12.13 -13.67 -1.63
N THR A 342 -13.11 -13.00 -1.02
CA THR A 342 -14.50 -13.49 -0.94
C THR A 342 -15.21 -13.59 -2.30
N ILE A 343 -14.59 -13.13 -3.38
CA ILE A 343 -15.07 -13.23 -4.75
C ILE A 343 -14.30 -14.35 -5.47
N PRO A 344 -14.96 -15.42 -5.96
CA PRO A 344 -14.28 -16.51 -6.67
C PRO A 344 -13.47 -16.00 -7.87
N HIS A 345 -12.27 -16.57 -8.07
CA HIS A 345 -11.32 -16.20 -9.13
C HIS A 345 -10.76 -14.76 -9.06
N LEU A 346 -11.05 -14.03 -7.98
CA LEU A 346 -10.40 -12.77 -7.66
C LEU A 346 -9.42 -12.99 -6.51
N LEU A 347 -8.15 -12.71 -6.75
CA LEU A 347 -7.09 -12.71 -5.76
C LEU A 347 -6.67 -11.28 -5.42
N ALA A 348 -6.14 -11.06 -4.22
CA ALA A 348 -5.51 -9.79 -3.83
C ALA A 348 -4.24 -10.08 -3.02
N ILE A 349 -3.13 -9.41 -3.36
CA ILE A 349 -1.82 -9.64 -2.75
C ILE A 349 -1.05 -8.33 -2.56
N GLY A 350 -0.09 -8.35 -1.63
CA GLY A 350 0.67 -7.16 -1.22
C GLY A 350 -0.20 -6.14 -0.47
N GLU A 351 0.21 -4.88 -0.46
CA GLU A 351 -0.40 -3.83 0.38
C GLU A 351 -1.89 -3.58 0.11
N CYS A 352 -2.44 -3.98 -1.04
CA CYS A 352 -3.88 -3.84 -1.29
C CYS A 352 -4.74 -4.87 -0.54
N SER A 353 -4.11 -5.90 0.06
CA SER A 353 -4.78 -7.00 0.75
C SER A 353 -4.71 -6.83 2.27
N TYR A 354 -5.72 -7.37 2.95
CA TYR A 354 -5.71 -7.66 4.37
C TYR A 354 -5.52 -9.16 4.55
N THR A 355 -4.31 -9.54 4.92
CA THR A 355 -3.89 -10.93 5.18
C THR A 355 -4.02 -11.31 6.67
N GLY A 356 -4.12 -10.31 7.54
CA GLY A 356 -3.98 -10.47 8.99
C GLY A 356 -2.55 -10.34 9.51
N LEU A 357 -1.51 -10.34 8.65
CA LEU A 357 -0.10 -10.28 9.04
C LEU A 357 0.24 -9.09 9.94
N HIS A 358 -0.33 -7.91 9.66
CA HIS A 358 0.09 -6.65 10.29
C HIS A 358 -0.69 -6.26 11.54
N GLY A 359 -1.80 -6.94 11.83
CA GLY A 359 -2.69 -6.58 12.95
C GLY A 359 -3.07 -5.08 12.94
N ALA A 360 -2.83 -4.40 14.06
CA ALA A 360 -3.09 -2.96 14.24
C ALA A 360 -1.91 -2.05 13.86
N ASN A 361 -0.73 -2.60 13.57
CA ASN A 361 0.48 -1.86 13.23
C ASN A 361 1.54 -2.79 12.62
N ARG A 362 1.96 -2.47 11.39
CA ARG A 362 2.98 -3.22 10.68
C ARG A 362 4.35 -3.11 11.36
N LEU A 363 5.02 -4.24 11.54
CA LEU A 363 6.46 -4.30 11.85
C LEU A 363 7.29 -3.91 10.62
N ALA A 364 8.31 -3.07 10.83
CA ALA A 364 9.16 -2.60 9.75
C ALA A 364 9.77 -3.76 8.94
N SER A 365 10.01 -3.53 7.65
CA SER A 365 10.56 -4.53 6.70
C SER A 365 9.70 -5.79 6.42
N ASN A 366 8.52 -5.95 7.05
CA ASN A 366 7.61 -7.08 6.76
C ASN A 366 6.73 -6.87 5.50
N SER A 367 6.65 -5.67 4.91
CA SER A 367 5.76 -5.41 3.76
C SER A 367 6.26 -6.02 2.45
N LEU A 368 7.57 -5.93 2.17
CA LEU A 368 8.16 -6.62 1.03
C LEU A 368 8.12 -8.14 1.21
N LEU A 369 8.31 -8.61 2.45
CA LEU A 369 8.16 -10.02 2.82
C LEU A 369 6.77 -10.54 2.47
N GLU A 370 5.72 -9.85 2.91
CA GLU A 370 4.34 -10.19 2.57
C GLU A 370 4.13 -10.29 1.06
N GLY A 371 4.65 -9.31 0.31
CA GLY A 371 4.55 -9.28 -1.14
C GLY A 371 5.21 -10.49 -1.80
N LEU A 372 6.39 -10.91 -1.34
CA LEU A 372 7.05 -12.12 -1.83
C LEU A 372 6.20 -13.36 -1.51
N VAL A 373 5.87 -13.57 -0.24
CA VAL A 373 5.19 -14.78 0.24
C VAL A 373 3.82 -14.93 -0.40
N TYR A 374 2.96 -13.92 -0.31
CA TYR A 374 1.63 -13.98 -0.91
C TYR A 374 1.67 -14.01 -2.43
N GLY A 375 2.69 -13.45 -3.08
CA GLY A 375 2.92 -13.60 -4.52
C GLY A 375 3.09 -15.07 -4.92
N HIS A 376 3.88 -15.83 -4.17
CA HIS A 376 4.06 -17.27 -4.40
C HIS A 376 2.80 -18.06 -4.10
N ARG A 377 2.22 -17.89 -2.90
CA ARG A 377 1.05 -18.65 -2.45
C ARG A 377 -0.16 -18.44 -3.36
N ALA A 378 -0.40 -17.20 -3.79
CA ALA A 378 -1.45 -16.89 -4.75
C ALA A 378 -1.19 -17.52 -6.12
N SER A 379 0.08 -17.58 -6.56
CA SER A 379 0.41 -18.23 -7.83
C SER A 379 0.11 -19.73 -7.81
N ASP A 380 0.29 -20.41 -6.67
CA ASP A 380 0.03 -21.84 -6.55
C ASP A 380 -1.47 -22.14 -6.64
N LEU A 381 -2.29 -21.36 -5.93
CA LEU A 381 -3.75 -21.46 -6.09
C LEU A 381 -4.19 -21.11 -7.51
N ALA A 382 -3.64 -20.05 -8.11
CA ALA A 382 -4.01 -19.63 -9.46
C ALA A 382 -3.75 -20.71 -10.52
N LYS A 383 -2.63 -21.47 -10.40
CA LYS A 383 -2.32 -22.61 -11.27
C LYS A 383 -3.35 -23.75 -11.17
N GLU A 384 -4.06 -23.87 -10.06
CA GLU A 384 -5.16 -24.81 -9.92
C GLU A 384 -6.46 -24.24 -10.49
N LEU A 385 -6.81 -22.99 -10.12
CA LEU A 385 -8.02 -22.32 -10.59
C LEU A 385 -8.08 -22.16 -12.12
N VAL A 386 -6.94 -21.97 -12.78
CA VAL A 386 -6.88 -21.81 -14.24
C VAL A 386 -7.29 -23.07 -15.00
N LYS A 387 -7.20 -24.25 -14.36
CA LYS A 387 -7.61 -25.54 -14.95
C LYS A 387 -9.12 -25.66 -15.03
N GLU A 388 -9.86 -24.88 -14.24
CA GLU A 388 -11.31 -24.80 -14.35
C GLU A 388 -11.70 -24.11 -15.66
N PRO A 389 -12.78 -24.55 -16.32
CA PRO A 389 -13.19 -23.95 -17.57
C PRO A 389 -13.50 -22.45 -17.40
N PRO A 390 -13.08 -21.61 -18.37
CA PRO A 390 -13.50 -20.22 -18.41
C PRO A 390 -15.02 -20.12 -18.40
N THR A 391 -15.56 -19.01 -17.89
CA THR A 391 -16.97 -18.72 -18.11
C THR A 391 -17.25 -18.66 -19.62
N SER A 392 -18.31 -19.32 -20.07
CA SER A 392 -18.75 -19.23 -21.48
C SER A 392 -19.55 -17.96 -21.77
N LEU A 393 -19.75 -17.12 -20.75
CA LEU A 393 -20.57 -15.92 -20.82
C LEU A 393 -19.81 -14.79 -21.53
N PRO A 394 -20.42 -14.13 -22.53
CA PRO A 394 -19.79 -12.98 -23.17
C PRO A 394 -19.78 -11.80 -22.18
N ALA A 395 -18.60 -11.21 -21.96
CA ALA A 395 -18.53 -9.94 -21.26
C ALA A 395 -18.93 -8.81 -22.21
N PRO A 396 -19.80 -7.88 -21.80
CA PRO A 396 -20.13 -6.74 -22.65
C PRO A 396 -18.91 -5.83 -22.79
N SER A 397 -18.77 -5.21 -23.96
CA SER A 397 -17.82 -4.12 -24.15
C SER A 397 -18.17 -2.94 -23.25
N TRP A 398 -17.18 -2.11 -22.91
CA TRP A 398 -17.43 -0.86 -22.20
C TRP A 398 -18.35 0.05 -23.01
N ASP A 399 -19.45 0.48 -22.40
CA ASP A 399 -20.40 1.44 -22.96
C ASP A 399 -20.31 2.77 -22.19
N PRO A 400 -19.79 3.86 -22.81
CA PRO A 400 -19.77 5.16 -22.17
C PRO A 400 -21.17 5.82 -22.09
N GLY A 401 -22.21 5.21 -22.67
CA GLY A 401 -23.55 5.75 -22.71
C GLY A 401 -23.58 7.13 -23.39
N MET A 402 -24.15 8.12 -22.69
CA MET A 402 -24.24 9.51 -23.16
C MET A 402 -23.08 10.39 -22.67
N ALA A 403 -22.00 9.79 -22.16
CA ALA A 403 -20.89 10.54 -21.59
C ALA A 403 -20.20 11.44 -22.63
N VAL A 404 -20.03 12.71 -22.28
CA VAL A 404 -19.39 13.73 -23.13
C VAL A 404 -17.94 13.95 -22.73
N THR A 405 -17.14 14.60 -23.58
CA THR A 405 -15.79 15.01 -23.18
C THR A 405 -15.91 16.09 -22.10
N ASN A 406 -15.06 16.01 -21.08
CA ASN A 406 -15.00 17.00 -20.01
C ASN A 406 -14.04 18.13 -20.37
N ASP A 407 -14.50 19.37 -20.19
CA ASP A 407 -13.69 20.58 -20.36
C ASP A 407 -13.24 21.21 -19.01
N GLU A 408 -13.74 20.72 -17.87
CA GLU A 408 -13.49 21.30 -16.53
C GLU A 408 -12.79 20.32 -15.58
N ILE A 409 -11.50 20.06 -15.84
CA ILE A 409 -10.67 19.21 -14.97
C ILE A 409 -10.44 19.80 -13.57
N VAL A 410 -10.64 21.12 -13.42
CA VAL A 410 -10.43 21.88 -12.18
C VAL A 410 -11.27 21.34 -11.02
N LEU A 411 -12.50 20.89 -11.29
CA LEU A 411 -13.38 20.30 -10.27
C LEU A 411 -12.79 19.01 -9.68
N VAL A 412 -12.16 18.18 -10.51
CA VAL A 412 -11.49 16.95 -10.08
C VAL A 412 -10.36 17.27 -9.10
N TYR A 413 -9.52 18.26 -9.43
CA TYR A 413 -8.41 18.69 -8.57
C TYR A 413 -8.89 19.30 -7.24
N HIS A 414 -9.97 20.10 -7.25
CA HIS A 414 -10.54 20.65 -6.02
C HIS A 414 -11.05 19.56 -5.08
N ASN A 415 -11.82 18.59 -5.59
CA ASN A 415 -12.32 17.48 -4.77
C ASN A 415 -11.18 16.60 -4.24
N TRP A 416 -10.13 16.41 -5.05
CA TRP A 416 -8.94 15.68 -4.65
C TRP A 416 -8.20 16.37 -3.48
N GLU A 417 -8.00 17.69 -3.57
CA GLU A 417 -7.43 18.46 -2.45
C GLU A 417 -8.32 18.46 -1.21
N GLU A 418 -9.64 18.61 -1.38
CA GLU A 418 -10.58 18.64 -0.26
C GLU A 418 -10.51 17.34 0.55
N ILE A 419 -10.60 16.18 -0.12
CA ILE A 419 -10.52 14.87 0.52
C ILE A 419 -9.23 14.74 1.32
N ARG A 420 -8.10 15.01 0.68
CA ARG A 420 -6.78 14.82 1.30
C ARG A 420 -6.57 15.71 2.52
N ARG A 421 -7.05 16.96 2.46
CA ARG A 421 -6.97 17.92 3.58
C ARG A 421 -7.80 17.48 4.76
N PHE A 422 -9.07 17.09 4.56
CA PHE A 422 -9.88 16.67 5.70
C PHE A 422 -9.50 15.28 6.22
N MET A 423 -8.99 14.38 5.37
CA MET A 423 -8.45 13.09 5.81
C MET A 423 -7.27 13.30 6.76
N TRP A 424 -6.36 14.22 6.44
CA TRP A 424 -5.28 14.60 7.35
C TRP A 424 -5.80 15.20 8.67
N ASN A 425 -6.71 16.18 8.58
CA ASN A 425 -7.16 16.95 9.75
C ASN A 425 -8.11 16.17 10.68
N TYR A 426 -8.92 15.26 10.14
CA TYR A 426 -9.99 14.57 10.88
C TYR A 426 -9.75 13.08 11.07
N VAL A 427 -8.93 12.46 10.22
CA VAL A 427 -8.71 11.00 10.14
C VAL A 427 -7.21 10.65 10.18
N GLY A 428 -6.39 11.58 10.69
CA GLY A 428 -4.96 11.40 10.92
C GLY A 428 -4.64 10.56 12.16
N ILE A 429 -3.50 10.87 12.81
CA ILE A 429 -2.95 10.12 13.94
C ILE A 429 -3.90 10.13 15.15
N VAL A 430 -4.31 11.32 15.63
CA VAL A 430 -5.26 11.45 16.75
C VAL A 430 -6.69 11.73 16.24
N ARG A 431 -7.63 10.85 16.62
CA ARG A 431 -9.02 10.85 16.14
C ARG A 431 -10.03 11.18 17.25
N THR A 432 -11.23 11.55 16.82
CA THR A 432 -12.42 11.66 17.66
C THR A 432 -13.67 11.33 16.85
N ASN A 433 -14.72 10.82 17.47
CA ASN A 433 -16.03 10.58 16.88
C ASN A 433 -16.53 11.84 16.14
N LYS A 434 -16.41 13.02 16.76
CA LYS A 434 -16.84 14.29 16.15
C LYS A 434 -16.09 14.59 14.84
N ARG A 435 -14.78 14.34 14.78
CA ARG A 435 -13.97 14.54 13.57
C ARG A 435 -14.30 13.49 12.51
N LEU A 436 -14.40 12.22 12.89
CA LEU A 436 -14.75 11.13 11.98
C LEU A 436 -16.14 11.33 11.34
N GLN A 437 -17.15 11.71 12.12
CA GLN A 437 -18.48 12.03 11.61
C GLN A 437 -18.48 13.25 10.66
N ARG A 438 -17.60 14.23 10.89
CA ARG A 438 -17.41 15.36 9.96
C ARG A 438 -16.76 14.94 8.64
N ALA A 439 -15.82 14.00 8.67
CA ALA A 439 -15.22 13.44 7.45
C ALA A 439 -16.25 12.61 6.68
N LYS A 440 -17.00 11.73 7.37
CA LYS A 440 -18.04 10.89 6.79
C LYS A 440 -19.05 11.70 5.97
N ARG A 441 -19.67 12.73 6.57
CA ARG A 441 -20.69 13.55 5.87
C ARG A 441 -20.16 14.24 4.61
N ARG A 442 -18.90 14.68 4.62
CA ARG A 442 -18.27 15.27 3.42
C ARG A 442 -18.00 14.21 2.36
N LEU A 443 -17.50 13.04 2.76
CA LEU A 443 -17.27 11.93 1.84
C LEU A 443 -18.57 11.43 1.20
N GLU A 444 -19.68 11.38 1.93
CA GLU A 444 -20.98 11.00 1.38
C GLU A 444 -21.44 11.96 0.28
N LEU A 445 -21.32 13.28 0.50
CA LEU A 445 -21.61 14.30 -0.51
C LEU A 445 -20.69 14.15 -1.72
N LEU A 446 -19.36 14.19 -1.50
CA LEU A 446 -18.38 14.13 -2.59
C LEU A 446 -18.50 12.83 -3.42
N ARG A 447 -18.75 11.69 -2.78
CA ARG A 447 -18.93 10.42 -3.51
C ARG A 447 -20.16 10.46 -4.41
N SER A 448 -21.24 11.13 -3.99
CA SER A 448 -22.43 11.30 -4.83
C SER A 448 -22.15 12.19 -6.05
N GLU A 449 -21.46 13.32 -5.85
CA GLU A 449 -21.07 14.26 -6.91
C GLU A 449 -20.09 13.60 -7.90
N ILE A 450 -19.08 12.90 -7.39
CA ILE A 450 -18.10 12.17 -8.22
C ILE A 450 -18.79 11.09 -9.05
N GLN A 451 -19.75 10.36 -8.47
CA GLN A 451 -20.47 9.31 -9.18
C GLN A 451 -21.37 9.89 -10.28
N GLU A 452 -22.04 11.02 -10.06
CA GLU A 452 -22.81 11.71 -11.09
C GLU A 452 -21.89 12.17 -12.23
N TYR A 453 -20.79 12.84 -11.88
CA TYR A 453 -19.78 13.30 -12.82
C TYR A 453 -19.19 12.16 -13.67
N TYR A 454 -18.87 11.03 -13.04
CA TYR A 454 -18.31 9.85 -13.71
C TYR A 454 -19.20 9.31 -14.84
N TRP A 455 -20.53 9.41 -14.72
CA TRP A 455 -21.45 8.95 -15.76
C TRP A 455 -21.79 10.02 -16.80
N GLN A 456 -21.59 11.30 -16.46
CA GLN A 456 -21.79 12.41 -17.40
C GLN A 456 -20.61 12.60 -18.34
N TYR A 457 -19.40 12.22 -17.94
CA TYR A 457 -18.18 12.50 -18.68
C TYR A 457 -17.35 11.26 -19.02
N LYS A 458 -16.60 11.35 -20.11
CA LYS A 458 -15.65 10.30 -20.51
C LYS A 458 -14.61 10.11 -19.41
N VAL A 459 -14.32 8.85 -19.14
CA VAL A 459 -13.39 8.43 -18.10
C VAL A 459 -11.96 8.86 -18.45
N THR A 460 -11.28 9.47 -17.47
CA THR A 460 -9.85 9.81 -17.50
C THR A 460 -9.15 9.19 -16.29
N PRO A 461 -7.81 9.11 -16.27
CA PRO A 461 -7.10 8.63 -15.10
C PRO A 461 -7.43 9.44 -13.83
N ASP A 462 -7.49 10.77 -13.92
CA ASP A 462 -7.72 11.64 -12.77
C ASP A 462 -9.09 11.41 -12.10
N ILE A 463 -10.16 11.24 -12.89
CA ILE A 463 -11.49 10.96 -12.33
C ILE A 463 -11.57 9.56 -11.72
N LEU A 464 -10.86 8.57 -12.29
CA LEU A 464 -10.78 7.22 -11.71
C LEU A 464 -10.04 7.25 -10.37
N GLU A 465 -8.90 7.93 -10.29
CA GLU A 465 -8.15 8.07 -9.05
C GLU A 465 -8.95 8.82 -7.99
N LEU A 466 -9.64 9.91 -8.36
CA LEU A 466 -10.51 10.64 -7.45
C LEU A 466 -11.64 9.74 -6.90
N ARG A 467 -12.32 8.99 -7.77
CA ARG A 467 -13.37 8.05 -7.38
C ARG A 467 -12.84 6.98 -6.43
N ASN A 468 -11.67 6.42 -6.72
CA ASN A 468 -11.05 5.40 -5.88
C ASN A 468 -10.61 5.97 -4.52
N ILE A 469 -10.00 7.15 -4.48
CA ILE A 469 -9.62 7.84 -3.24
C ILE A 469 -10.85 8.13 -2.38
N ALA A 470 -11.96 8.57 -2.97
CA ALA A 470 -13.19 8.86 -2.23
C ALA A 470 -13.79 7.58 -1.61
N ASP A 471 -13.83 6.47 -2.35
CA ASP A 471 -14.26 5.17 -1.84
C ASP A 471 -13.35 4.68 -0.70
N VAL A 472 -12.02 4.72 -0.89
CA VAL A 472 -11.08 4.26 0.12
C VAL A 472 -11.10 5.13 1.37
N ALA A 473 -11.14 6.47 1.23
CA ALA A 473 -11.29 7.38 2.34
C ALA A 473 -12.57 7.11 3.15
N TYR A 474 -13.68 6.79 2.48
CA TYR A 474 -14.92 6.38 3.12
C TYR A 474 -14.77 5.08 3.91
N LEU A 475 -14.09 4.07 3.36
CA LEU A 475 -13.83 2.81 4.05
C LEU A 475 -12.93 2.98 5.27
N ILE A 476 -11.92 3.86 5.20
CA ILE A 476 -11.07 4.22 6.35
C ILE A 476 -11.92 4.85 7.47
N VAL A 477 -12.79 5.81 7.13
CA VAL A 477 -13.65 6.49 8.10
C VAL A 477 -14.69 5.55 8.71
N GLU A 478 -15.35 4.73 7.90
CA GLU A 478 -16.33 3.75 8.38
C GLU A 478 -15.69 2.73 9.33
N SER A 479 -14.50 2.23 9.00
CA SER A 479 -13.81 1.28 9.87
C SER A 479 -13.38 1.96 11.18
N ALA A 480 -12.91 3.22 11.11
CA ALA A 480 -12.52 3.99 12.29
C ALA A 480 -13.71 4.33 13.20
N LEU A 481 -14.91 4.56 12.65
CA LEU A 481 -16.13 4.80 13.42
C LEU A 481 -16.67 3.55 14.12
N ARG A 482 -16.35 2.37 13.58
CA ARG A 482 -16.80 1.09 14.12
C ARG A 482 -15.95 0.63 15.31
N ARG A 483 -14.65 0.94 15.32
CA ARG A 483 -13.74 0.58 16.41
C ARG A 483 -13.87 1.57 17.58
N LYS A 484 -14.48 1.14 18.69
CA LYS A 484 -14.68 1.97 19.90
C LYS A 484 -13.64 1.65 20.98
N GLU A 485 -12.39 1.66 20.59
CA GLU A 485 -11.21 1.47 21.44
C GLU A 485 -10.01 2.21 20.84
N SER A 486 -8.89 2.26 21.55
CA SER A 486 -7.60 2.69 21.00
C SER A 486 -6.60 1.54 20.99
N ARG A 487 -6.09 1.21 19.81
CA ARG A 487 -5.15 0.10 19.57
C ARG A 487 -4.23 0.42 18.40
N GLY A 488 -2.92 0.22 18.57
CA GLY A 488 -1.94 0.41 17.51
C GLY A 488 -2.08 1.77 16.81
N LEU A 489 -2.29 1.75 15.49
CA LEU A 489 -2.40 2.93 14.63
C LEU A 489 -3.77 3.62 14.67
N HIS A 490 -4.73 3.07 15.41
CA HIS A 490 -6.03 3.70 15.66
C HIS A 490 -6.05 4.26 17.09
N TYR A 491 -5.88 5.59 17.21
CA TYR A 491 -5.93 6.28 18.50
C TYR A 491 -7.07 7.30 18.51
N THR A 492 -8.07 7.07 19.36
CA THR A 492 -9.26 7.91 19.50
C THR A 492 -9.43 8.38 20.93
N LEU A 493 -9.63 9.70 21.11
CA LEU A 493 -9.77 10.27 22.46
C LEU A 493 -11.10 9.89 23.13
N ASP A 494 -12.12 9.50 22.36
CA ASP A 494 -13.42 9.09 22.89
C ASP A 494 -13.36 7.69 23.54
N TYR A 495 -12.39 6.86 23.14
CA TYR A 495 -12.19 5.50 23.63
C TYR A 495 -10.69 5.23 23.81
N PRO A 496 -10.05 5.75 24.87
CA PRO A 496 -8.59 5.77 25.00
C PRO A 496 -7.96 4.40 25.35
N ASN A 497 -8.76 3.44 25.81
CA ASN A 497 -8.29 2.13 26.25
C ASN A 497 -8.54 1.06 25.19
N LYS A 498 -7.76 -0.02 25.23
CA LYS A 498 -8.06 -1.27 24.51
C LYS A 498 -9.31 -1.92 25.12
N ASP A 499 -10.11 -2.55 24.28
CA ASP A 499 -11.28 -3.33 24.67
C ASP A 499 -11.21 -4.68 23.96
N ASP A 500 -10.58 -5.64 24.63
CA ASP A 500 -10.39 -6.99 24.09
C ASP A 500 -11.69 -7.82 24.10
N GLU A 501 -12.74 -7.39 24.82
CA GLU A 501 -14.02 -8.11 24.84
C GLU A 501 -14.83 -7.85 23.56
N ASN A 502 -14.82 -6.59 23.08
CA ASN A 502 -15.67 -6.18 21.95
C ASN A 502 -14.91 -5.98 20.63
N PHE A 503 -13.60 -5.73 20.69
CA PHE A 503 -12.81 -5.30 19.52
C PHE A 503 -11.52 -6.09 19.29
N PHE A 504 -11.35 -7.24 19.94
CA PHE A 504 -10.23 -8.16 19.69
C PHE A 504 -10.39 -8.91 18.37
N GLY A 505 -9.99 -8.25 17.29
CA GLY A 505 -10.05 -8.79 15.93
C GLY A 505 -10.17 -7.70 14.86
N PRO A 506 -10.36 -8.10 13.60
CA PRO A 506 -10.45 -7.15 12.51
C PRO A 506 -11.77 -6.38 12.47
N THR A 507 -11.72 -5.13 12.01
CA THR A 507 -12.91 -4.39 11.61
C THR A 507 -13.24 -4.72 10.17
N LYS A 508 -14.26 -5.56 9.95
CA LYS A 508 -14.74 -5.91 8.60
C LYS A 508 -15.83 -4.95 8.12
N VAL A 509 -15.72 -4.53 6.87
CA VAL A 509 -16.72 -3.75 6.14
C VAL A 509 -16.94 -4.36 4.76
N SER A 510 -18.17 -4.29 4.27
CA SER A 510 -18.54 -4.70 2.93
C SER A 510 -19.72 -3.87 2.45
N LYS A 511 -19.98 -3.89 1.15
CA LYS A 511 -21.12 -3.17 0.59
C LYS A 511 -22.44 -3.57 1.28
N ALA A 512 -22.65 -4.87 1.51
CA ALA A 512 -23.80 -5.39 2.23
C ALA A 512 -23.88 -4.88 3.70
N ILE A 513 -22.73 -4.80 4.41
CA ILE A 513 -22.68 -4.32 5.79
C ILE A 513 -22.98 -2.82 5.89
N LEU A 514 -22.62 -2.04 4.87
CA LEU A 514 -22.79 -0.59 4.84
C LEU A 514 -24.16 -0.17 4.29
N GLU A 515 -24.75 -0.93 3.36
CA GLU A 515 -26.07 -0.64 2.78
C GLU A 515 -27.24 -1.11 3.67
N ASN A 516 -27.07 -2.15 4.48
CA ASN A 516 -28.09 -2.61 5.47
C ASN A 516 -28.31 -1.64 6.66
N ARG A 517 -27.85 -0.38 6.55
CA ARG A 517 -28.02 0.68 7.55
C ARG A 517 -28.88 1.85 7.06
N LEU A 518 -29.39 1.77 5.83
CA LEU A 518 -30.49 2.59 5.31
C LEU A 518 -31.78 1.77 5.39
#